data_AF-A0A081AKD7-F1
#
_entry.id   AF-A0A081AKD7-F1
#
_cell.length_a   1.000
_cell.length_b   1.000
_cell.length_c   1.000
_cell.angle_alpha   90.00
_cell.angle_beta   90.00
_cell.angle_gamma   90.00
#
_symmetry.space_group_name_H-M   'P 1'
#
loop_
_entity.id
_entity.type
_entity.pdbx_description
1 polymer ?
#
loop_
_entity_poly.entity_id
_entity_poly.type
_entity_poly.pdbx_seq_one_letter_code
_entity_poly.pdbx_strand_id
1 'polypeptide(L)'
;MARADAFNKKAELLAKHQTWIAKGMSVDDAFNAYKLQNKGRAIFGSDDVVDWAKFVKIEAGKENVGVKVLESLQKQYSDVVLARMIQSATTSSNPRVSKLATKVQTAQFTKWKNNLVGLKDVKKNLKAQVDAEAWSTVNRDLVKAYEIFRAS
;
A
#
# COMPACT_ATOMS: atom_id res chain seq x y z
N MET A 1 -2.70 -32.66 -5.04
CA MET A 1 -3.24 -31.78 -6.10
C MET A 1 -2.96 -30.30 -5.82
N ALA A 2 -3.35 -29.72 -4.67
CA ALA A 2 -3.22 -28.28 -4.37
C ALA A 2 -1.82 -27.62 -4.59
N ARG A 3 -0.71 -28.35 -4.43
CA ARG A 3 0.66 -27.82 -4.62
C ARG A 3 1.00 -27.57 -6.09
N ALA A 4 0.48 -28.37 -7.01
CA ALA A 4 0.68 -28.20 -8.45
C ALA A 4 -0.15 -27.02 -8.97
N ASP A 5 -1.40 -26.90 -8.51
CA ASP A 5 -2.30 -25.80 -8.89
C ASP A 5 -1.75 -24.44 -8.44
N ALA A 6 -1.22 -24.36 -7.22
CA ALA A 6 -0.59 -23.15 -6.70
C ALA A 6 0.69 -22.76 -7.47
N PHE A 7 1.47 -23.75 -7.90
CA PHE A 7 2.66 -23.52 -8.74
C PHE A 7 2.25 -22.98 -10.11
N ASN A 8 1.26 -23.59 -10.75
CA ASN A 8 0.79 -23.17 -12.07
C ASN A 8 0.21 -21.75 -12.03
N LYS A 9 -0.62 -21.43 -11.02
CA LYS A 9 -1.15 -20.06 -10.83
C LYS A 9 -0.04 -19.01 -10.67
N LYS A 10 1.05 -19.35 -9.97
CA LYS A 10 2.19 -18.45 -9.82
C LYS A 10 2.93 -18.23 -11.16
N ALA A 11 3.08 -19.29 -11.97
CA ALA A 11 3.72 -19.21 -13.27
C ALA A 11 2.90 -18.36 -14.25
N GLU A 12 1.58 -18.57 -14.31
CA GLU A 12 0.65 -17.78 -15.13
C GLU A 12 0.68 -16.29 -14.74
N LEU A 13 0.68 -15.99 -13.44
CA LEU A 13 0.78 -14.62 -12.94
C LEU A 13 2.08 -13.95 -13.40
N LEU A 14 3.20 -14.66 -13.31
CA LEU A 14 4.50 -14.15 -13.74
C LEU A 14 4.53 -13.91 -15.25
N ALA A 15 4.02 -14.84 -16.06
CA ALA A 15 3.94 -14.69 -17.51
C ALA A 15 3.06 -13.49 -17.92
N LYS A 16 1.93 -13.31 -17.24
CA LYS A 16 1.06 -12.13 -17.42
C LYS A 16 1.82 -10.83 -17.14
N HIS A 17 2.54 -10.76 -16.02
CA HIS A 17 3.34 -9.58 -15.66
C HIS A 17 4.44 -9.32 -16.68
N GLN A 18 5.21 -10.33 -17.09
CA GLN A 18 6.25 -10.16 -18.10
C GLN A 18 5.70 -9.66 -19.44
N THR A 19 4.52 -10.15 -19.84
CA THR A 19 3.85 -9.66 -21.04
C THR A 19 3.47 -8.18 -20.91
N TRP A 20 2.96 -7.76 -19.76
CA TRP A 20 2.63 -6.35 -19.50
C TRP A 20 3.87 -5.46 -19.49
N ILE A 21 4.97 -5.91 -18.88
CA ILE A 21 6.27 -5.22 -18.90
C ILE A 21 6.79 -5.05 -20.33
N ALA A 22 6.78 -6.12 -21.13
CA ALA A 22 7.21 -6.08 -22.52
C ALA A 22 6.36 -5.12 -23.39
N LYS A 23 5.11 -4.86 -22.99
CA LYS A 23 4.21 -3.89 -23.62
C LYS A 23 4.36 -2.47 -23.07
N GLY A 24 5.30 -2.22 -22.16
CA GLY A 24 5.52 -0.91 -21.55
C GLY A 24 4.39 -0.45 -20.64
N MET A 25 3.62 -1.39 -20.05
CA MET A 25 2.51 -1.06 -19.16
C MET A 25 3.03 -0.33 -17.91
N SER A 26 2.39 0.78 -17.54
CA SER A 26 2.75 1.52 -16.34
C SER A 26 2.18 0.90 -15.05
N VAL A 27 2.68 1.35 -13.90
CA VAL A 27 2.13 0.98 -12.58
C VAL A 27 0.63 1.30 -12.46
N ASP A 28 0.20 2.44 -12.99
CA ASP A 28 -1.20 2.90 -12.90
C ASP A 28 -2.10 2.17 -13.91
N ASP A 29 -1.59 1.84 -15.11
CA ASP A 29 -2.34 1.01 -16.06
C ASP A 29 -2.57 -0.38 -15.49
N ALA A 30 -1.55 -0.96 -14.87
CA ALA A 30 -1.68 -2.24 -14.17
C ALA A 30 -2.65 -2.14 -12.99
N PHE A 31 -2.65 -1.04 -12.23
CA PHE A 31 -3.62 -0.80 -11.15
C PHE A 31 -5.06 -0.89 -11.66
N ASN A 32 -5.34 -0.25 -12.80
CA ASN A 32 -6.64 -0.28 -13.45
C ASN A 32 -6.98 -1.66 -14.03
N ALA A 33 -6.02 -2.36 -14.61
CA ALA A 33 -6.19 -3.71 -15.14
C ALA A 33 -6.54 -4.73 -14.04
N TYR A 34 -6.04 -4.52 -12.81
CA TYR A 34 -6.43 -5.27 -11.62
C TYR A 34 -7.74 -4.81 -10.98
N LYS A 35 -8.43 -3.82 -11.57
CA LYS A 35 -9.70 -3.26 -11.09
C LYS A 35 -9.63 -2.74 -9.65
N LEU A 36 -8.46 -2.25 -9.23
CA LEU A 36 -8.23 -1.79 -7.85
C LEU A 36 -8.98 -0.50 -7.53
N GLN A 37 -9.25 0.35 -8.53
CA GLN A 37 -10.11 1.53 -8.43
C GLN A 37 -11.53 1.18 -7.96
N ASN A 38 -12.02 -0.03 -8.28
CA ASN A 38 -13.36 -0.46 -7.90
C ASN A 38 -13.44 -0.93 -6.43
N LYS A 39 -12.31 -1.07 -5.74
CA LYS A 39 -12.26 -1.58 -4.36
C LYS A 39 -12.39 -0.48 -3.31
N GLY A 40 -12.18 0.77 -3.69
CA GLY A 40 -12.20 1.92 -2.79
C GLY A 40 -11.38 1.69 -1.52
N ARG A 41 -11.93 2.06 -0.36
CA ARG A 41 -11.23 1.94 0.93
C ARG A 41 -10.91 0.49 1.35
N ALA A 42 -11.49 -0.52 0.69
CA ALA A 42 -11.25 -1.94 0.96
C ALA A 42 -10.12 -2.56 0.11
N ILE A 43 -9.32 -1.76 -0.59
CA ILE A 43 -8.26 -2.24 -1.50
C ILE A 43 -7.31 -3.27 -0.88
N PHE A 44 -6.94 -3.08 0.40
CA PHE A 44 -6.05 -3.99 1.13
C PHE A 44 -6.73 -5.29 1.59
N GLY A 45 -8.06 -5.41 1.47
CA GLY A 45 -8.81 -6.63 1.77
C GLY A 45 -8.74 -7.69 0.67
N SER A 46 -7.98 -7.46 -0.41
CA SER A 46 -7.95 -8.32 -1.58
C SER A 46 -6.53 -8.72 -1.98
N ASP A 47 -6.36 -9.96 -2.43
CA ASP A 47 -5.09 -10.44 -2.99
C ASP A 47 -4.69 -9.70 -4.27
N ASP A 48 -5.62 -9.02 -4.96
CA ASP A 48 -5.32 -8.28 -6.19
C ASP A 48 -4.31 -7.15 -5.96
N VAL A 49 -4.33 -6.48 -4.80
CA VAL A 49 -3.34 -5.43 -4.48
C VAL A 49 -1.93 -6.02 -4.32
N VAL A 50 -1.85 -7.25 -3.82
CA VAL A 50 -0.58 -7.98 -3.66
C VAL A 50 -0.07 -8.41 -5.04
N ASP A 51 -0.96 -8.89 -5.91
CA ASP A 51 -0.58 -9.31 -7.26
C ASP A 51 -0.18 -8.12 -8.13
N TRP A 52 -0.87 -6.98 -8.02
CA TRP A 52 -0.43 -5.72 -8.61
C TRP A 52 0.92 -5.26 -8.04
N ALA A 53 1.14 -5.31 -6.72
CA ALA A 53 2.44 -4.94 -6.14
C ALA A 53 3.60 -5.85 -6.59
N LYS A 54 3.33 -7.11 -6.96
CA LYS A 54 4.33 -7.98 -7.61
C LYS A 54 4.69 -7.48 -9.01
N PHE A 55 3.73 -6.99 -9.78
CA PHE A 55 4.00 -6.32 -11.05
C PHE A 55 4.89 -5.09 -10.82
N VAL A 56 4.51 -4.21 -9.89
CA VAL A 56 5.29 -3.01 -9.53
C VAL A 56 6.72 -3.37 -9.11
N LYS A 57 6.90 -4.48 -8.38
CA LYS A 57 8.24 -4.97 -8.01
C LYS A 57 9.09 -5.37 -9.22
N ILE A 58 8.49 -5.95 -10.26
CA ILE A 58 9.21 -6.34 -11.48
C ILE A 58 9.53 -5.07 -12.30
N GLU A 59 8.57 -4.16 -12.42
CA GLU A 59 8.68 -2.92 -13.20
C GLU A 59 9.70 -1.94 -12.61
N ALA A 60 9.55 -1.59 -11.33
CA ALA A 60 10.34 -0.54 -10.69
C ALA A 60 11.47 -1.06 -9.80
N GLY A 61 11.56 -2.37 -9.60
CA GLY A 61 12.51 -3.00 -8.70
C GLY A 61 12.03 -3.13 -7.25
N LYS A 62 12.65 -4.07 -6.52
CA LYS A 62 12.24 -4.46 -5.16
C LYS A 62 12.31 -3.31 -4.15
N GLU A 63 13.31 -2.44 -4.27
CA GLU A 63 13.53 -1.34 -3.33
C GLU A 63 12.52 -0.20 -3.53
N ASN A 64 12.02 -0.04 -4.76
CA ASN A 64 11.07 1.03 -5.10
C ASN A 64 9.60 0.63 -4.94
N VAL A 65 9.29 -0.65 -4.70
CA VAL A 65 7.90 -1.15 -4.66
C VAL A 65 7.02 -0.38 -3.67
N GLY A 66 7.54 -0.05 -2.47
CA GLY A 66 6.79 0.69 -1.46
C GLY A 66 6.48 2.11 -1.92
N VAL A 67 7.47 2.78 -2.51
CA VAL A 67 7.34 4.15 -3.03
C VAL A 67 6.36 4.20 -4.21
N LYS A 68 6.50 3.29 -5.18
CA LYS A 68 5.63 3.27 -6.36
C LYS A 68 4.19 2.90 -6.05
N VAL A 69 3.98 1.96 -5.13
CA VAL A 69 2.63 1.67 -4.64
C VAL A 69 2.04 2.89 -3.92
N LEU A 70 2.81 3.56 -3.04
CA LEU A 70 2.35 4.77 -2.37
C LEU A 70 1.97 5.87 -3.36
N GLU A 71 2.84 6.17 -4.33
CA GLU A 71 2.62 7.21 -5.34
C GLU A 71 1.33 6.96 -6.14
N SER A 72 1.10 5.70 -6.57
CA SER A 72 -0.11 5.34 -7.30
C SER A 72 -1.37 5.48 -6.43
N LEU A 73 -1.32 5.03 -5.17
CA LEU A 73 -2.45 5.18 -4.24
C LEU A 73 -2.74 6.63 -3.85
N GLN A 74 -1.73 7.51 -3.80
CA GLN A 74 -1.92 8.94 -3.54
C GLN A 74 -2.68 9.67 -4.64
N LYS A 75 -2.76 9.09 -5.85
CA LYS A 75 -3.62 9.60 -6.92
C LYS A 75 -5.11 9.31 -6.69
N GLN A 76 -5.41 8.36 -5.81
CA GLN A 76 -6.77 7.83 -5.59
C GLN A 76 -7.36 8.24 -4.24
N TYR A 77 -6.51 8.47 -3.25
CA TYR A 77 -6.91 8.72 -1.86
C TYR A 77 -6.21 9.96 -1.32
N SER A 78 -6.93 10.73 -0.49
CA SER A 78 -6.29 11.80 0.29
C SER A 78 -5.28 11.22 1.27
N ASP A 79 -4.24 11.99 1.59
CA ASP A 79 -3.10 11.52 2.40
C ASP A 79 -3.54 10.93 3.76
N VAL A 80 -4.50 11.56 4.44
CA VAL A 80 -4.98 11.12 5.75
C VAL A 80 -5.78 9.81 5.65
N VAL A 81 -6.66 9.71 4.66
CA VAL A 81 -7.45 8.49 4.42
C VAL A 81 -6.53 7.33 4.06
N LEU A 82 -5.56 7.57 3.18
CA LEU A 82 -4.58 6.57 2.78
C LEU A 82 -3.71 6.10 3.95
N ALA A 83 -3.24 7.02 4.80
CA ALA A 83 -2.45 6.66 5.98
C ALA A 83 -3.18 5.71 6.93
N ARG A 84 -4.48 5.93 7.16
CA ARG A 84 -5.31 5.02 7.96
C ARG A 84 -5.47 3.66 7.31
N MET A 85 -5.74 3.63 6.01
CA MET A 85 -5.86 2.38 5.25
C MET A 85 -4.56 1.57 5.32
N ILE A 86 -3.41 2.21 5.14
CA ILE A 86 -2.10 1.58 5.25
C ILE A 86 -1.87 1.06 6.67
N GLN A 87 -2.09 1.89 7.71
CA GLN A 87 -1.91 1.48 9.10
C GLN A 87 -2.80 0.28 9.46
N SER A 88 -4.06 0.30 9.05
CA SER A 88 -4.95 -0.84 9.30
C SER A 88 -4.50 -2.10 8.56
N ALA A 89 -3.89 -1.95 7.38
CA ALA A 89 -3.42 -3.08 6.60
C ALA A 89 -2.15 -3.73 7.17
N THR A 90 -1.35 -3.03 8.00
CA THR A 90 -0.15 -3.61 8.62
C THR A 90 -0.47 -4.74 9.58
N THR A 91 -1.69 -4.75 10.15
CA THR A 91 -2.18 -5.80 11.07
C THR A 91 -3.09 -6.83 10.39
N SER A 92 -3.16 -6.83 9.05
CA SER A 92 -3.94 -7.80 8.27
C SER A 92 -3.56 -9.25 8.59
N SER A 93 -4.56 -10.12 8.73
CA SER A 93 -4.38 -11.57 8.89
C SER A 93 -3.75 -12.24 7.66
N ASN A 94 -3.84 -11.62 6.48
CA ASN A 94 -3.09 -12.02 5.29
C ASN A 94 -1.65 -11.49 5.36
N PRO A 95 -0.62 -12.35 5.54
CA PRO A 95 0.76 -11.90 5.74
C PRO A 95 1.34 -11.19 4.53
N ARG A 96 0.83 -11.47 3.32
CA ARG A 96 1.28 -10.81 2.09
C ARG A 96 0.82 -9.37 2.02
N VAL A 97 -0.42 -9.11 2.47
CA VAL A 97 -0.97 -7.75 2.60
C VAL A 97 -0.23 -7.00 3.69
N SER A 98 -0.08 -7.58 4.89
CA SER A 98 0.64 -6.95 6.00
C SER A 98 2.06 -6.55 5.59
N LYS A 99 2.81 -7.46 4.96
CA LYS A 99 4.16 -7.17 4.45
C LYS A 99 4.21 -6.07 3.39
N LEU A 100 3.21 -6.01 2.51
CA LEU A 100 3.11 -4.92 1.53
C LEU A 100 2.82 -3.60 2.24
N ALA A 101 1.82 -3.57 3.13
CA ALA A 101 1.41 -2.39 3.87
C ALA A 101 2.56 -1.82 4.69
N THR A 102 3.37 -2.64 5.36
CA THR A 102 4.57 -2.18 6.08
C THR A 102 5.54 -1.45 5.16
N LYS A 103 5.81 -1.96 3.95
CA LYS A 103 6.71 -1.29 2.99
C LYS A 103 6.15 0.06 2.51
N VAL A 104 4.85 0.10 2.24
CA VAL A 104 4.16 1.32 1.82
C VAL A 104 4.14 2.33 2.97
N GLN A 105 3.97 1.88 4.21
CA GLN A 105 4.03 2.71 5.41
C GLN A 105 5.43 3.29 5.61
N THR A 106 6.49 2.49 5.47
CA THR A 106 7.87 2.99 5.51
C THR A 106 8.08 4.07 4.46
N ALA A 107 7.62 3.88 3.22
CA ALA A 107 7.70 4.90 2.18
C ALA A 107 6.91 6.17 2.56
N GLN A 108 5.71 6.02 3.14
CA GLN A 108 4.89 7.15 3.60
C GLN A 108 5.61 7.94 4.70
N PHE A 109 6.18 7.26 5.69
CA PHE A 109 6.87 7.89 6.81
C PHE A 109 8.18 8.54 6.38
N THR A 110 8.94 7.91 5.47
CA THR A 110 10.12 8.55 4.85
C THR A 110 9.72 9.83 4.13
N LYS A 111 8.65 9.80 3.32
CA LYS A 111 8.15 11.00 2.63
C LYS A 111 7.76 12.10 3.61
N TRP A 112 7.03 11.76 4.68
CA TRP A 112 6.66 12.70 5.74
C TRP A 112 7.88 13.27 6.47
N LYS A 113 8.87 12.44 6.82
CA LYS A 113 10.13 12.87 7.48
C LYS A 113 10.90 13.84 6.58
N ASN A 114 11.05 13.52 5.29
CA ASN A 114 11.74 14.36 4.32
C ASN A 114 11.01 15.70 4.07
N ASN A 115 9.68 15.70 4.16
CA ASN A 115 8.85 16.90 4.04
C ASN A 115 8.65 17.63 5.38
N LEU A 116 9.41 17.27 6.42
CA LEU A 116 9.37 17.88 7.76
C LEU A 116 7.99 17.84 8.44
N VAL A 117 7.14 16.87 8.07
CA VAL A 117 5.81 16.72 8.66
C VAL A 117 5.93 16.26 10.12
N GLY A 118 5.48 17.09 11.05
CA GLY A 118 5.59 16.82 12.48
C GLY A 118 4.47 15.93 13.03
N LEU A 119 4.71 15.31 14.20
CA LEU A 119 3.66 14.57 14.93
C LEU A 119 2.45 15.44 15.27
N LYS A 120 2.67 16.74 15.52
CA LYS A 120 1.59 17.71 15.77
C LYS A 120 0.69 17.87 14.53
N ASP A 121 1.28 17.96 13.34
CA ASP A 121 0.54 18.10 12.09
C ASP A 121 -0.24 16.82 11.75
N VAL A 122 0.39 15.65 11.90
CA VAL A 122 -0.30 14.36 11.71
C VAL A 122 -1.48 14.24 12.67
N LYS A 123 -1.28 14.51 13.98
CA LYS A 123 -2.35 14.48 14.98
C LYS A 123 -3.47 15.47 14.63
N LYS A 124 -3.14 16.70 14.23
CA LYS A 124 -4.11 17.73 13.81
C LYS A 124 -4.93 17.26 12.61
N ASN A 125 -4.26 16.78 11.56
CA ASN A 125 -4.90 16.34 10.32
C ASN A 125 -5.80 15.12 10.52
N LEU A 126 -5.41 14.19 11.41
CA LEU A 126 -6.25 13.04 11.78
C LEU A 126 -7.51 13.47 12.55
N LYS A 127 -7.38 14.41 13.49
CA LYS A 127 -8.53 14.94 14.27
C LYS A 127 -9.50 15.78 13.43
N ALA A 128 -9.01 16.40 12.35
CA ALA A 128 -9.84 17.22 11.47
C ALA A 128 -10.77 16.40 10.57
N GLN A 129 -10.60 15.07 10.48
CA GLN A 129 -11.49 14.23 9.69
C GLN A 129 -12.83 14.02 10.41
N VAL A 130 -13.93 14.10 9.66
CA VAL A 130 -15.30 13.90 10.19
C VAL A 130 -15.50 12.51 10.80
N ASP A 131 -14.76 11.50 10.32
CA ASP A 131 -14.81 10.11 10.77
C ASP A 131 -13.69 9.78 11.79
N ALA A 132 -13.05 10.79 12.41
CA ALA A 132 -11.89 10.58 13.27
C ALA A 132 -12.16 9.62 14.44
N GLU A 133 -13.36 9.66 15.03
CA GLU A 133 -13.72 8.80 16.17
C GLU A 133 -13.84 7.33 15.76
N ALA A 134 -14.42 7.07 14.58
CA ALA A 134 -14.52 5.71 14.04
C ALA A 134 -13.14 5.06 13.80
N TRP A 135 -12.10 5.88 13.61
CA TRP A 135 -10.72 5.44 13.40
C TRP A 135 -9.82 5.69 14.61
N SER A 136 -10.36 5.94 15.81
CA SER A 136 -9.58 6.42 16.97
C SER A 136 -8.40 5.50 17.34
N THR A 137 -8.60 4.18 17.33
CA THR A 137 -7.53 3.18 17.55
C THR A 137 -6.47 3.24 16.46
N VAL A 138 -6.86 3.18 15.19
CA VAL A 138 -5.93 3.24 14.05
C VAL A 138 -5.16 4.57 14.03
N ASN A 139 -5.81 5.68 14.36
CA ASN A 139 -5.17 7.00 14.46
C ASN A 139 -4.09 7.02 15.53
N ARG A 140 -4.38 6.41 16.69
CA ARG A 140 -3.40 6.28 17.79
C ARG A 140 -2.21 5.43 17.36
N ASP A 141 -2.46 4.30 16.71
CA ASP A 141 -1.41 3.38 16.28
C ASP A 141 -0.55 3.98 15.16
N LEU A 142 -1.17 4.66 14.20
CA LEU A 142 -0.47 5.40 13.14
C LEU A 142 0.47 6.46 13.72
N VAL A 143 -0.01 7.23 14.70
CA VAL A 143 0.80 8.27 15.36
C VAL A 143 1.98 7.65 16.10
N LYS A 144 1.75 6.57 16.86
CA LYS A 144 2.82 5.85 17.57
C LYS A 144 3.85 5.26 16.59
N ALA A 145 3.40 4.64 15.51
CA ALA A 145 4.27 4.07 14.50
C ALA A 145 5.15 5.15 13.85
N TYR A 146 4.57 6.32 13.54
CA TYR A 146 5.34 7.43 12.99
C TYR A 146 6.31 8.04 14.01
N GLU A 147 5.93 8.13 15.28
CA GLU A 147 6.81 8.58 16.37
C GLU A 147 8.05 7.68 16.49
N ILE A 148 7.85 6.36 16.51
CA ILE A 148 8.94 5.38 16.57
C ILE A 148 9.84 5.51 15.33
N PHE A 149 9.27 5.59 14.13
CA PHE A 149 10.04 5.73 12.89
C PHE A 149 10.89 7.01 12.84
N ARG A 150 10.43 8.11 13.43
CA ARG A 150 11.20 9.36 13.46
C ARG A 150 12.37 9.31 14.43
N ALA A 151 12.27 8.49 15.47
CA ALA A 151 13.31 8.31 16.49
C ALA A 151 14.43 7.34 16.04
N SER A 152 14.17 6.50 15.02
CA SER A 152 15.19 5.70 14.33
C SER A 152 15.92 6.48 13.24
#